data_AF-A0A7V8VMC6-F1
#
_entry.id   AF-A0A7V8VMC6-F1
#
_cell.length_a   1.000
_cell.length_b   1.000
_cell.length_c   1.000
_cell.angle_alpha   90.00
_cell.angle_beta   90.00
_cell.angle_gamma   90.00
#
_symmetry.space_group_name_H-M   'P 1'
#
loop_
_entity.id
_entity.type
_entity.pdbx_description
1 polymer ?
#
loop_
_entity_poly.entity_id
_entity_poly.type
_entity_poly.pdbx_seq_one_letter_code
_entity_poly.pdbx_strand_id
1 'polypeptide(L)' 'YKEFLAEREEVLKHKWIESEKAGMDIGFEKALLDWIVKHRSSWREKRMKEARNNQTQSSGS' A
#
# COMPACT_ATOMS: atom_id res chain seq x y z
N TYR A 1 9.94 5.71 9.99
CA TYR A 1 10.15 6.61 8.82
C TYR A 1 9.97 5.88 7.48
N LYS A 2 10.67 4.75 7.24
CA LYS A 2 10.56 4.00 5.97
C LYS A 2 9.15 3.51 5.63
N GLU A 3 8.35 3.13 6.63
CA GLU A 3 6.97 2.67 6.42
C GLU A 3 6.05 3.79 5.93
N PHE A 4 6.24 5.01 6.42
CA PHE A 4 5.45 6.18 6.01
C PHE A 4 5.74 6.60 4.56
N LEU A 5 7.00 6.44 4.12
CA LEU A 5 7.37 6.63 2.72
C LEU A 5 6.70 5.58 1.82
N ALA A 6 6.73 4.32 2.23
CA ALA A 6 6.09 3.24 1.49
C ALA A 6 4.56 3.39 1.41
N GLU A 7 3.89 3.78 2.50
CA GLU A 7 2.45 4.12 2.46
C GLU A 7 2.19 5.30 1.53
N ARG A 8 3.01 6.35 1.57
CA ARG A 8 2.83 7.52 0.70
C ARG A 8 2.98 7.17 -0.77
N GLU A 9 3.94 6.32 -1.13
CA GLU A 9 4.12 5.84 -2.51
C GLU A 9 2.92 5.02 -3.00
N GLU A 10 2.37 4.15 -2.15
CA GLU A 10 1.15 3.40 -2.45
C GLU A 10 -0.05 4.32 -2.68
N VAL A 11 -0.25 5.32 -1.81
CA VAL A 11 -1.32 6.32 -1.95
C VAL A 11 -1.16 7.13 -3.23
N LEU A 12 0.07 7.53 -3.59
CA LEU A 12 0.34 8.26 -4.83
C LEU A 12 0.07 7.43 -6.08
N LYS A 13 0.42 6.14 -6.07
CA LYS A 13 0.09 5.22 -7.16
C LYS A 13 -1.42 5.04 -7.30
N HIS A 14 -2.12 4.84 -6.18
CA HIS A 14 -3.58 4.73 -6.16
C HIS A 14 -4.25 6.00 -6.72
N LYS A 15 -3.79 7.16 -6.26
CA LYS A 15 -4.23 8.47 -6.77
C LYS A 15 -4.08 8.55 -8.29
N TRP A 16 -2.91 8.20 -8.82
CA TRP A 16 -2.67 8.28 -10.26
C TRP A 16 -3.64 7.39 -11.04
N ILE A 17 -3.78 6.12 -10.64
CA ILE A 17 -4.68 5.16 -11.32
C ILE A 17 -6.13 5.65 -11.29
N GLU A 18 -6.60 6.13 -10.14
CA GLU A 18 -7.98 6.62 -10.02
C GLU A 18 -8.20 7.95 -10.73
N SER A 19 -7.19 8.83 -10.80
CA SER A 19 -7.24 10.05 -11.61
C SER A 19 -7.33 9.72 -13.11
N GLU A 20 -6.54 8.76 -13.59
CA GLU A 20 -6.61 8.28 -14.98
C GLU A 20 -8.00 7.69 -15.29
N LYS A 21 -8.53 6.88 -14.38
CA LYS A 21 -9.84 6.24 -14.53
C LYS A 21 -11.01 7.24 -14.48
N ALA A 22 -10.89 8.28 -13.66
CA ALA A 22 -11.88 9.34 -13.56
C ALA A 22 -11.77 10.37 -14.72
N GLY A 23 -10.66 10.38 -15.46
CA GLY A 23 -10.36 11.39 -16.47
C GLY A 23 -10.11 12.79 -15.89
N MET A 24 -9.89 12.89 -14.58
CA MET A 24 -9.63 14.13 -13.85
C MET A 24 -8.89 13.84 -12.57
N ASP A 25 -8.14 14.82 -12.04
CA ASP A 25 -7.45 14.61 -10.78
C ASP A 25 -8.46 14.48 -9.62
N ILE A 26 -8.46 13.31 -8.97
CA ILE A 26 -9.38 13.04 -7.85
C ILE A 26 -8.97 13.75 -6.55
N GLY A 27 -7.77 14.33 -6.51
CA GLY A 27 -7.19 14.95 -5.33
C GLY A 27 -6.54 13.96 -4.36
N PHE A 28 -5.57 14.44 -3.59
CA PHE A 28 -4.80 13.61 -2.66
C PHE A 28 -5.65 13.06 -1.51
N GLU A 29 -6.54 13.89 -0.96
CA GLU A 29 -7.36 13.54 0.19
C GLU A 29 -8.35 12.41 -0.11
N LYS A 30 -8.99 12.47 -1.29
CA LYS A 30 -9.91 11.42 -1.76
C LYS A 30 -9.18 10.11 -2.03
N ALA A 31 -8.01 10.17 -2.67
CA ALA A 31 -7.18 9.00 -2.90
C ALA A 31 -6.69 8.37 -1.59
N LEU A 32 -6.29 9.21 -0.62
CA LEU A 32 -5.82 8.77 0.69
C LEU A 32 -6.94 8.05 1.46
N LEU A 33 -8.13 8.64 1.54
CA LEU A 33 -9.28 8.02 2.21
C LEU A 33 -9.66 6.68 1.57
N ASP A 34 -9.76 6.65 0.23
CA ASP A 34 -10.10 5.42 -0.49
C ASP A 34 -9.05 4.32 -0.29
N TRP A 35 -7.77 4.68 -0.36
CA TRP A 35 -6.66 3.75 -0.10
C TRP A 35 -6.65 3.24 1.35
N ILE A 36 -6.88 4.11 2.33
CA ILE A 36 -6.95 3.72 3.75
C ILE A 36 -8.05 2.68 3.98
N VAL A 37 -9.20 2.84 3.33
CA VAL A 37 -10.36 1.95 3.51
C VAL A 37 -10.17 0.62 2.78
N LYS A 38 -9.68 0.64 1.53
CA LYS A 38 -9.65 -0.55 0.67
C LYS A 38 -8.33 -1.32 0.67
N HIS A 39 -7.20 -0.62 0.81
CA HIS A 39 -5.87 -1.19 0.58
C HIS A 39 -5.06 -1.36 1.87
N ARG A 40 -5.19 -0.44 2.85
CA ARG A 40 -4.35 -0.42 4.06
C ARG A 40 -4.35 -1.72 4.85
N SER A 41 -5.51 -2.36 5.00
CA SER A 41 -5.64 -3.63 5.73
C SER A 41 -4.80 -4.73 5.06
N SER A 42 -5.00 -4.92 3.75
CA SER A 42 -4.25 -5.90 2.95
C SER A 42 -2.75 -5.59 2.89
N TRP A 43 -2.37 -4.31 2.81
CA TRP A 43 -0.97 -3.88 2.82
C TRP A 43 -0.25 -4.29 4.13
N ARG A 44 -0.90 -4.06 5.28
CA ARG A 44 -0.36 -4.50 6.59
C ARG A 44 -0.23 -6.01 6.68
N GLU A 45 -1.25 -6.75 6.24
CA GLU A 45 -1.23 -8.21 6.26
C GLU A 45 -0.12 -8.77 5.37
N LYS A 46 0.07 -8.21 4.17
CA LYS A 46 1.13 -8.61 3.24
C LYS A 46 2.52 -8.43 3.87
N ARG A 47 2.75 -7.30 4.53
CA ARG A 47 4.01 -7.01 5.24
C ARG A 47 4.25 -7.92 6.44
N MET A 48 3.21 -8.21 7.23
CA MET A 48 3.28 -9.20 8.31
C MET A 48 3.64 -10.59 7.78
N LYS A 49 3.03 -10.99 6.65
CA LYS A 49 3.29 -12.27 5.99
C LYS A 49 4.70 -12.33 5.41
N GLU A 50 5.17 -11.28 4.75
CA GLU A 50 6.53 -11.17 4.23
C GLU A 50 7.58 -11.24 5.35
N ALA A 51 7.36 -10.54 6.45
CA ALA A 51 8.24 -10.61 7.63
C ALA A 51 8.31 -12.02 8.21
N ARG A 52 7.17 -12.74 8.23
CA ARG A 52 7.11 -14.14 8.70
C ARG A 52 7.76 -15.12 7.72
N ASN A 53 7.55 -14.90 6.42
CA ASN A 53 8.09 -15.77 5.38
C ASN A 53 9.63 -15.71 5.32
N ASN A 54 10.21 -14.56 5.68
CA ASN A 54 11.66 -14.39 5.77
C ASN A 54 12.31 -15.13 6.97
N GLN A 55 11.54 -15.60 7.95
CA GLN A 55 12.07 -16.42 9.06
C GLN A 55 12.05 -17.92 8.74
N THR A 56 11.09 -18.41 7.96
CA THR A 56 10.93 -19.84 7.65
C THR A 56 11.97 -20.37 6.66
N GLN A 57 12.68 -19.52 5.90
CA GLN A 57 13.70 -19.97 4.95
C GLN A 57 15.08 -20.26 5.58
N SER A 58 15.30 -19.99 6.87
CA SER A 58 16.62 -20.20 7.52
C SER A 58 16.72 -21.45 8.41
N SER A 59 15.65 -22.23 8.55
CA SER A 59 15.61 -23.44 9.40
C SER A 59 15.17 -24.67 8.60
N GLY A 60 15.82 -24.86 7.46
CA GLY A 60 15.68 -26.03 6.58
C GLY A 60 16.97 -26.26 5.82
N SER A 61 18.05 -26.56 6.56
CA SER A 61 19.29 -27.17 6.06
C SER A 61 19.72 -28.24 7.04
#